data_AF-A0A0C3BIR3-F1
#
_entry.id   AF-A0A0C3BIR3-F1
#
_cell.length_a   1.000
_cell.length_b   1.000
_cell.length_c   1.000
_cell.angle_alpha   90.00
_cell.angle_beta   90.00
_cell.angle_gamma   90.00
#
_symmetry.space_group_name_H-M   'P 1'
#
loop_
_entity.id
_entity.type
_entity.pdbx_description
1 polymer ?
#
loop_
_entity_poly.entity_id
_entity_poly.type
_entity_poly.pdbx_seq_one_letter_code
_entity_poly.pdbx_strand_id
1 'polypeptide(L)'
;MPFTIRSASTTLQPQGLVHPKAGKASSNQLYRSFATSRATLRAPANDPWAKREAWRHSPTFGNFRQISKMFPGFGLAVVAFGAYLAYDAMAGDDHAHH
;
A
#
# COMPACT_ATOMS: atom_id res chain seq x y z
N MET A 1 -17.44 49.09 -20.21
CA MET A 1 -16.19 49.07 -19.41
C MET A 1 -15.35 47.87 -19.86
N PRO A 2 -14.25 48.03 -20.62
CA PRO A 2 -13.40 46.91 -21.03
C PRO A 2 -12.44 46.50 -19.92
N PHE A 3 -12.40 45.22 -19.55
CA PHE A 3 -11.41 44.67 -18.62
C PHE A 3 -10.19 44.17 -19.40
N THR A 4 -9.04 44.77 -19.10
CA THR A 4 -7.73 44.40 -19.64
C THR A 4 -7.30 43.03 -19.11
N ILE A 5 -6.93 42.12 -20.01
CA ILE A 5 -6.29 40.84 -19.69
C ILE A 5 -4.83 41.14 -19.31
N ARG A 6 -4.49 41.01 -18.02
CA ARG A 6 -3.11 41.09 -17.53
C ARG A 6 -2.42 39.75 -17.77
N SER A 7 -1.63 39.68 -18.82
CA SER A 7 -0.62 38.63 -19.02
C SER A 7 0.43 38.75 -17.92
N ALA A 8 0.61 37.70 -17.12
CA ALA A 8 1.72 37.57 -16.19
C ALA A 8 2.60 36.42 -16.66
N SER A 9 3.56 36.73 -17.53
CA SER A 9 4.73 35.92 -17.81
C SER A 9 5.58 35.85 -16.54
N THR A 10 5.42 34.76 -15.77
CA THR A 10 6.26 34.53 -14.60
C THR A 10 7.59 33.90 -15.01
N THR A 11 8.64 34.62 -14.68
CA THR A 11 10.06 34.34 -14.83
C THR A 11 10.48 32.94 -14.37
N LEU A 12 11.33 32.32 -15.19
CA LEU A 12 12.19 31.17 -14.88
C LEU A 12 12.96 31.37 -13.57
N GLN A 13 12.86 30.44 -12.62
CA GLN A 13 13.80 30.34 -11.49
C GLN A 13 14.63 29.06 -11.61
N PRO A 14 15.98 29.15 -11.62
CA PRO A 14 16.85 27.99 -11.56
C PRO A 14 16.96 27.43 -10.12
N GLN A 15 16.52 26.18 -9.98
CA GLN A 15 16.97 25.11 -9.07
C GLN A 15 17.80 25.54 -7.84
N GLY A 16 17.11 25.85 -6.74
CA GLY A 16 17.71 25.77 -5.40
C GLY A 16 17.65 24.34 -4.88
N LEU A 17 18.79 23.64 -4.83
CA LEU A 17 18.93 22.32 -4.21
C LEU A 17 18.87 22.46 -2.68
N VAL A 18 17.66 22.44 -2.13
CA VAL A 18 17.43 22.41 -0.69
C VAL A 18 17.75 21.01 -0.17
N HIS A 19 18.80 20.87 0.64
CA HIS A 19 19.11 19.65 1.40
C HIS A 19 17.93 19.31 2.34
N PRO A 20 17.35 18.10 2.29
CA PRO A 20 16.37 17.70 3.28
C PRO A 20 17.07 17.41 4.61
N LYS A 21 16.73 18.18 5.65
CA LYS A 21 17.08 17.83 7.04
C LYS A 21 16.44 16.47 7.35
N ALA A 22 17.22 15.50 7.79
CA ALA A 22 16.76 14.16 8.16
C ALA A 22 15.75 14.23 9.32
N GLY A 23 14.47 14.41 8.98
CA GLY A 23 13.35 14.26 9.88
C GLY A 23 13.20 12.79 10.22
N LYS A 24 13.05 12.49 11.52
CA LYS A 24 12.86 11.12 12.03
C LYS A 24 11.75 10.42 11.24
N ALA A 25 12.08 9.30 10.61
CA ALA A 25 11.15 8.44 9.91
C ALA A 25 9.98 8.09 10.85
N SER A 26 8.83 8.69 10.61
CA SER A 26 7.57 8.32 11.26
C SER A 26 7.30 6.85 10.96
N SER A 27 7.00 6.04 11.98
CA SER A 27 6.71 4.59 11.86
C SER A 27 5.60 4.24 10.84
N ASN A 28 4.87 5.23 10.34
CA ASN A 28 3.95 5.08 9.20
C ASN A 28 4.64 4.93 7.83
N GLN A 29 5.98 5.04 7.75
CA GLN A 29 6.74 4.62 6.58
C GLN A 29 6.75 3.10 6.42
N LEU A 30 6.68 2.33 7.52
CA LEU A 30 6.70 0.87 7.48
C LEU A 30 5.47 0.27 6.78
N TYR A 31 4.35 0.99 6.81
CA TYR A 31 3.14 0.58 6.09
C TYR A 31 3.21 0.90 4.58
N ARG A 32 4.13 1.77 4.15
CA ARG A 32 4.37 2.09 2.73
C ARG A 32 5.48 1.22 2.10
N SER A 33 6.08 0.30 2.86
CA SER A 33 7.26 -0.46 2.41
C SER A 33 6.94 -1.76 1.67
N PHE A 34 5.69 -2.23 1.66
CA PHE A 34 5.29 -3.40 0.85
C PHE A 34 4.74 -3.02 -0.54
N ALA A 35 4.85 -1.76 -0.95
CA ALA A 35 4.44 -1.28 -2.28
C ALA A 35 5.61 -1.17 -3.28
N THR A 36 6.80 -1.66 -2.95
CA THR A 36 7.95 -1.63 -3.86
C THR A 36 8.07 -2.96 -4.59
N SER A 37 7.27 -3.10 -5.65
CA SER A 37 7.58 -3.90 -6.85
C SER A 37 6.59 -3.53 -7.97
N ARG A 38 6.64 -2.28 -8.44
CA ARG A 38 6.10 -1.89 -9.76
C ARG A 38 7.16 -1.28 -10.69
N ALA A 39 8.42 -1.25 -10.28
CA ALA A 39 9.53 -1.24 -11.21
C ALA A 39 9.72 -2.73 -11.56
N THR A 40 9.37 -3.26 -12.72
CA THR A 40 10.12 -3.02 -13.96
C THR A 40 9.39 -3.48 -15.24
N LEU A 41 8.07 -3.69 -15.26
CA LEU A 41 7.45 -4.39 -16.44
C LEU A 41 6.25 -3.75 -17.19
N ARG A 42 5.73 -2.51 -16.94
CA ARG A 42 4.50 -2.14 -17.70
C ARG A 42 4.07 -0.68 -17.96
N ALA A 43 4.94 0.32 -18.02
CA ALA A 43 4.55 1.60 -18.65
C ALA A 43 5.79 2.38 -19.09
N PRO A 44 5.75 3.14 -20.20
CA PRO A 44 6.80 4.08 -20.52
C PRO A 44 6.99 5.03 -19.33
N ALA A 45 8.24 5.30 -18.96
CA ALA A 45 8.61 6.04 -17.74
C ALA A 45 7.97 7.43 -17.64
N ASN A 46 7.42 7.96 -18.75
CA ASN A 46 6.80 9.27 -18.83
C ASN A 46 5.54 9.21 -19.71
N ASP A 47 4.52 8.49 -19.26
CA ASP A 47 3.20 8.53 -19.91
C ASP A 47 2.52 9.90 -19.62
N PRO A 48 2.26 10.73 -20.65
CA PRO A 48 1.61 12.04 -20.47
C PRO A 48 0.15 11.93 -19.99
N TRP A 49 -0.46 10.75 -20.07
CA TRP A 49 -1.84 10.49 -19.66
C TRP A 49 -1.97 9.85 -18.28
N ALA A 50 -0.86 9.52 -17.62
CA ALA A 50 -0.88 8.84 -16.32
C ALA A 50 -1.72 9.58 -15.26
N LYS A 51 -1.66 10.92 -15.24
CA LYS A 51 -2.47 11.75 -14.33
C LYS A 51 -3.96 11.74 -14.69
N ARG A 52 -4.29 11.62 -15.98
CA ARG A 52 -5.67 11.51 -16.47
C ARG A 52 -6.23 10.11 -16.30
N GLU A 53 -5.42 9.06 -16.24
CA GLU A 53 -5.90 7.69 -16.02
C GLU A 53 -5.92 7.29 -14.53
N ALA A 54 -5.30 8.11 -13.67
CA ALA A 54 -5.24 7.88 -12.23
C ALA A 54 -6.63 7.78 -11.55
N TRP A 55 -7.66 8.45 -12.06
CA TRP A 55 -9.02 8.35 -11.49
C TRP A 55 -9.66 6.97 -11.68
N ARG A 56 -9.23 6.20 -12.71
CA ARG A 56 -9.71 4.82 -12.93
C ARG A 56 -9.09 3.85 -11.95
N HIS A 57 -7.88 4.14 -11.51
CA HIS A 57 -7.13 3.32 -10.58
C HIS A 57 -7.46 3.71 -9.14
N SER A 58 -8.63 3.28 -8.67
CA SER A 58 -9.00 3.48 -7.27
C SER A 58 -8.27 2.47 -6.37
N PRO A 59 -7.64 2.93 -5.27
CA PRO A 59 -7.04 2.05 -4.28
C PRO A 59 -8.08 1.16 -3.56
N THR A 60 -9.37 1.50 -3.64
CA THR A 60 -10.46 0.72 -3.05
C THR A 60 -10.69 -0.61 -3.76
N PHE A 61 -10.45 -0.68 -5.08
CA PHE A 61 -10.69 -1.86 -5.91
C PHE A 61 -9.41 -2.67 -6.19
N GLY A 62 -8.38 -2.53 -5.36
CA GLY A 62 -7.16 -3.32 -5.50
C GLY A 62 -7.42 -4.82 -5.26
N ASN A 63 -6.83 -5.68 -6.10
CA ASN A 63 -6.97 -7.13 -6.04
C ASN A 63 -6.74 -7.70 -4.63
N PHE A 64 -5.71 -7.21 -3.93
CA PHE A 64 -5.40 -7.67 -2.58
C PHE A 64 -6.51 -7.33 -1.58
N ARG A 65 -7.11 -6.13 -1.69
CA ARG A 65 -8.24 -5.70 -0.85
C ARG A 65 -9.48 -6.57 -1.10
N GLN A 66 -9.67 -7.02 -2.34
CA GLN A 66 -10.74 -7.95 -2.68
C GLN A 66 -10.47 -9.36 -2.13
N ILE A 67 -9.24 -9.87 -2.27
CA ILE A 67 -8.83 -11.19 -1.73
C ILE A 67 -8.99 -11.26 -0.21
N SER A 68 -8.57 -10.23 0.54
CA SER A 68 -8.74 -10.20 2.00
C SER A 68 -10.20 -10.18 2.45
N LYS A 69 -11.15 -9.86 1.54
CA LYS A 69 -12.59 -9.86 1.80
C LYS A 69 -13.29 -11.15 1.36
N MET A 70 -12.62 -12.04 0.61
CA MET A 70 -13.22 -13.29 0.12
C MET A 70 -13.52 -14.27 1.25
N PHE A 71 -12.72 -14.25 2.33
CA PHE A 71 -12.88 -15.15 3.46
C PHE A 71 -13.00 -14.37 4.78
N PRO A 72 -14.20 -13.80 5.06
CA PRO A 72 -14.45 -13.14 6.33
C PRO A 72 -14.23 -14.16 7.46
N GLY A 73 -13.27 -13.88 8.35
CA GLY A 73 -12.99 -14.73 9.50
C GLY A 73 -11.99 -15.87 9.27
N PHE A 74 -11.33 -15.99 8.10
CA PHE A 74 -10.30 -17.02 7.88
C PHE A 74 -9.19 -16.99 8.93
N GLY A 75 -8.75 -15.80 9.34
CA GLY A 75 -7.75 -15.67 10.41
C GLY A 75 -8.21 -16.27 11.74
N LEU A 76 -9.47 -16.06 12.12
CA LEU A 76 -10.03 -16.65 13.35
C LEU A 76 -10.18 -18.17 13.22
N ALA A 77 -10.62 -18.66 12.07
CA ALA A 77 -10.76 -20.10 11.84
C ALA A 77 -9.41 -20.82 11.95
N VAL A 78 -8.35 -20.26 11.35
CA VAL A 78 -6.99 -20.81 11.44
C VAL A 78 -6.50 -20.83 12.89
N VAL A 79 -6.72 -19.75 13.64
CA VAL A 79 -6.33 -19.68 15.06
C VAL A 79 -7.09 -20.69 15.91
N ALA A 80 -8.42 -20.78 15.77
CA ALA A 80 -9.23 -21.73 16.52
C ALA A 80 -8.84 -23.18 16.21
N PHE A 81 -8.62 -23.50 14.93
CA PHE A 81 -8.18 -24.82 14.50
C PHE A 81 -6.78 -25.15 15.03
N GLY A 82 -5.83 -24.22 14.96
CA GLY A 82 -4.48 -24.40 15.51
C GLY A 82 -4.48 -24.61 17.02
N ALA A 83 -5.33 -23.86 17.75
CA ALA A 83 -5.50 -24.05 19.19
C ALA A 83 -6.08 -25.43 19.52
N TYR A 84 -7.05 -25.91 18.72
CA TYR A 84 -7.59 -27.26 18.87
C TYR A 84 -6.52 -28.33 18.63
N LEU A 85 -5.74 -28.23 17.55
CA LEU A 85 -4.65 -29.17 17.28
C LEU A 85 -3.59 -29.16 18.38
N ALA A 86 -3.25 -27.98 18.91
CA ALA A 86 -2.30 -27.86 20.01
C ALA A 86 -2.86 -28.50 21.29
N TYR A 87 -4.15 -28.31 21.57
CA TYR A 87 -4.81 -28.97 22.70
C TYR A 87 -4.80 -30.49 22.54
N ASP A 88 -5.17 -31.00 21.35
CA ASP A 88 -5.20 -32.44 21.06
C ASP A 88 -3.79 -33.06 21.13
N ALA A 89 -2.77 -32.36 20.62
CA ALA A 89 -1.38 -32.82 20.68
C ALA A 89 -0.83 -32.84 22.12
N MET A 90 -1.21 -31.86 22.97
CA MET A 90 -0.74 -31.81 24.37
C MET A 90 -1.55 -32.73 25.30
N ALA A 91 -2.84 -32.93 25.03
CA ALA A 91 -3.72 -33.78 25.85
C ALA A 91 -3.67 -35.27 25.43
N GLY A 92 -3.32 -35.56 24.18
CA GLY A 92 -3.23 -36.93 23.66
C GLY A 92 -1.99 -37.71 24.09
N ASP A 93 -0.89 -37.03 24.44
CA ASP A 93 0.37 -37.67 24.90
C ASP A 93 0.21 -38.35 26.27
N ASP A 94 -0.73 -37.90 27.12
CA ASP A 94 -0.96 -38.45 28.46
C ASP A 94 -1.81 -39.75 28.48
N HIS A 95 -2.40 -40.15 27.34
CA HIS A 95 -3.30 -41.33 27.24
C HIS A 95 -2.80 -42.43 26.27
N ALA A 96 -1.64 -42.25 25.65
CA ALA A 96 -1.07 -43.19 24.67
C ALA A 96 -0.11 -44.24 25.28
N HIS A 97 0.04 -44.25 26.61
CA HIS A 97 0.88 -45.21 27.34
C HIS A 97 0.06 -46.32 28.01
N HIS A 98 -0.58 -47.19 27.22
CA HIS A 98 -1.06 -48.52 27.64
C HIS A 98 -1.04 -49.50 26.48
#